data_AF-A0AAN1NQD9-F1
#
_entry.id   AF-A0AAN1NQD9-F1
#
_cell.length_a   1.000
_cell.length_b   1.000
_cell.length_c   1.000
_cell.angle_alpha   90.00
_cell.angle_beta   90.00
_cell.angle_gamma   90.00
#
_symmetry.space_group_name_H-M   'P 1'
#
loop_
_entity.id
_entity.type
_entity.pdbx_description
1 polymer ?
#
loop_
_entity_poly.entity_id
_entity_poly.type
_entity_poly.pdbx_seq_one_letter_code
_entity_poly.pdbx_strand_id
1 'polypeptide(L)'
;MNRDDLEFSVTYSYYLEKMNYRLLTRIDKLITLTLIVLGFSVFAKFSNMFVFGAVVAVLSVLQLVYQFAQEAGASKEQMRHYRSLMVNMKNIGDEELRQRFAKIQDSDSMPWQSLEDAAYNRTLIALGHTASLTKLSAKDSVLSWFAGDLPKS
;
A
#
# COMPACT_ATOMS: atom_id res chain seq x y z
N MET A 1 -8.15 13.36 21.53
CA MET A 1 -8.83 12.77 20.36
C MET A 1 -10.33 12.92 20.52
N ASN A 2 -10.91 13.85 19.79
CA ASN A 2 -12.35 13.94 19.60
C ASN A 2 -12.83 12.79 18.69
N ARG A 3 -14.14 12.54 18.60
CA ARG A 3 -14.68 11.46 17.75
C ARG A 3 -14.30 11.63 16.27
N ASP A 4 -14.25 12.87 15.80
CA ASP A 4 -13.83 13.22 14.43
C ASP A 4 -12.35 12.92 14.18
N ASP A 5 -11.46 13.12 15.17
CA ASP A 5 -10.03 12.78 15.05
C ASP A 5 -9.82 11.27 14.92
N LEU A 6 -10.64 10.48 15.63
CA LEU A 6 -10.65 9.02 15.55
C LEU A 6 -11.17 8.54 14.20
N GLU A 7 -12.23 9.16 13.69
CA GLU A 7 -12.75 8.89 12.35
C GLU A 7 -11.70 9.17 11.28
N PHE A 8 -10.98 10.30 11.40
CA PHE A 8 -9.85 10.62 10.53
C PHE A 8 -8.75 9.55 10.61
N SER A 9 -8.30 9.21 11.82
CA SER A 9 -7.18 8.28 12.03
C SER A 9 -7.47 6.87 11.52
N VAL A 10 -8.68 6.37 11.72
CA VAL A 10 -9.13 5.05 11.20
C VAL A 10 -9.21 5.08 9.68
N THR A 11 -9.78 6.15 9.11
CA THR A 11 -9.92 6.28 7.66
C THR A 11 -8.54 6.41 7.00
N TYR A 12 -7.60 7.11 7.64
CA TYR A 12 -6.21 7.25 7.21
C TYR A 12 -5.51 5.91 7.15
N SER A 13 -5.56 5.17 8.25
CA SER A 13 -4.95 3.84 8.35
C SER A 13 -5.52 2.87 7.32
N TYR A 14 -6.84 2.92 7.07
CA TYR A 14 -7.47 2.14 6.00
C TYR A 14 -6.92 2.47 4.60
N TYR A 15 -6.81 3.76 4.24
CA TYR A 15 -6.31 4.15 2.93
C TYR A 15 -4.81 3.86 2.77
N LEU A 16 -4.03 4.02 3.82
CA LEU A 16 -2.60 3.71 3.84
C LEU A 16 -2.36 2.23 3.57
N GLU A 17 -3.03 1.34 4.32
CA GLU A 17 -2.91 -0.11 4.14
C GLU A 17 -3.43 -0.57 2.77
N LYS A 18 -4.50 0.06 2.28
CA LYS A 18 -5.02 -0.21 0.94
C LYS A 18 -4.04 0.21 -0.16
N MET A 19 -3.37 1.35 -0.02
CA MET A 19 -2.34 1.80 -0.96
C MET A 19 -1.13 0.88 -0.92
N ASN A 20 -0.67 0.51 0.28
CA ASN A 20 0.45 -0.40 0.47
C ASN A 20 0.18 -1.78 -0.17
N TYR A 21 -0.99 -2.37 0.13
CA TYR A 21 -1.42 -3.63 -0.50
C TYR A 21 -1.38 -3.58 -2.04
N ARG A 22 -1.93 -2.51 -2.63
CA ARG A 22 -1.98 -2.37 -4.10
C ARG A 22 -0.60 -2.23 -4.71
N LEU A 23 0.26 -1.44 -4.07
CA LEU A 23 1.63 -1.20 -4.53
C LEU A 23 2.45 -2.49 -4.48
N LEU A 24 2.48 -3.16 -3.34
CA LEU A 24 3.22 -4.42 -3.15
C LEU A 24 2.72 -5.51 -4.11
N THR A 25 1.40 -5.64 -4.26
CA THR A 25 0.79 -6.58 -5.22
C THR A 25 1.19 -6.27 -6.67
N ARG A 26 1.30 -4.99 -7.04
CA ARG A 26 1.72 -4.59 -8.39
C ARG A 26 3.20 -4.84 -8.62
N ILE A 27 4.06 -4.54 -7.64
CA ILE A 27 5.50 -4.83 -7.70
C ILE A 27 5.73 -6.34 -7.86
N ASP A 28 5.10 -7.17 -7.03
CA ASP A 28 5.24 -8.63 -7.11
C ASP A 28 4.79 -9.18 -8.48
N LYS A 29 3.65 -8.69 -8.99
CA LYS A 29 3.16 -9.09 -10.32
C LYS A 29 4.08 -8.62 -11.45
N LEU A 30 4.68 -7.43 -11.35
CA LEU A 30 5.64 -6.94 -12.34
C LEU A 30 6.91 -7.77 -12.34
N ILE A 31 7.47 -8.05 -11.16
CA ILE A 31 8.65 -8.90 -11.02
C ILE A 31 8.36 -10.30 -11.61
N THR A 32 7.22 -10.89 -11.25
CA THR A 32 6.80 -12.21 -11.76
C THR A 32 6.60 -12.19 -13.28
N LEU A 33 5.95 -11.17 -13.83
CA LEU A 33 5.78 -11.01 -15.27
C LEU A 33 7.13 -10.89 -15.98
N THR A 34 8.04 -10.06 -15.45
CA THR A 34 9.39 -9.90 -15.99
C THR A 34 10.15 -11.21 -15.95
N LEU A 35 10.13 -11.95 -14.84
CA LEU A 35 10.76 -13.26 -14.73
C LEU A 35 10.22 -14.25 -15.78
N ILE A 36 8.91 -14.30 -16.01
CA ILE A 36 8.30 -15.14 -17.03
C ILE A 36 8.76 -14.74 -18.44
N VAL A 37 8.74 -13.45 -18.77
CA VAL A 37 9.17 -12.93 -20.08
C VAL A 37 10.66 -13.22 -20.32
N LEU A 38 11.51 -13.00 -19.31
CA LEU A 38 12.93 -13.32 -19.39
C LEU A 38 13.15 -14.84 -19.51
N GLY A 39 12.34 -15.66 -18.83
CA GLY A 39 12.34 -17.12 -19.00
C GLY A 39 12.07 -17.54 -20.44
N PHE A 40 11.09 -16.93 -21.11
CA PHE A 40 10.85 -17.18 -22.54
C PHE A 40 11.95 -16.63 -23.45
N SER A 41 12.62 -15.54 -23.05
CA SER A 41 13.69 -14.93 -23.85
C SER A 41 14.90 -15.83 -24.06
N VAL A 42 15.11 -16.84 -23.21
CA VAL A 42 16.19 -17.84 -23.36
C VAL A 42 16.06 -18.63 -24.67
N PHE A 43 14.85 -18.78 -25.22
CA PHE A 43 14.62 -19.47 -26.48
C PHE A 43 14.85 -18.58 -27.72
N ALA A 44 15.10 -17.28 -27.54
CA ALA A 44 15.33 -16.35 -28.63
C ALA A 44 16.78 -16.38 -29.13
N LYS A 45 16.98 -16.51 -30.45
CA LYS A 45 18.30 -16.60 -31.09
C LYS A 45 19.19 -15.36 -30.92
N PHE A 46 18.63 -14.22 -30.50
CA PHE A 46 19.33 -12.94 -30.30
C PHE A 46 19.57 -12.59 -28.82
N SER A 47 19.39 -13.55 -27.91
CA SER A 47 19.48 -13.34 -26.46
C SER A 47 20.94 -13.32 -25.95
N ASN A 48 21.33 -12.23 -25.27
CA ASN A 48 22.57 -12.19 -24.48
C ASN A 48 22.37 -12.91 -23.14
N MET A 49 22.55 -14.24 -23.14
CA MET A 49 22.22 -15.13 -22.00
C MET A 49 22.79 -14.66 -20.65
N PHE A 50 23.96 -14.02 -20.63
CA PHE A 50 24.57 -13.53 -19.39
C PHE A 50 23.76 -12.40 -18.74
N VAL A 51 23.34 -11.41 -19.53
CA VAL A 51 22.55 -10.27 -19.03
C VAL A 51 21.18 -10.75 -18.55
N PHE A 52 20.52 -11.61 -19.33
CA PHE A 52 19.23 -12.18 -18.95
C PHE A 52 19.33 -13.01 -17.67
N GLY A 53 20.35 -13.87 -17.54
CA GLY A 53 20.60 -14.66 -16.34
C GLY A 53 20.86 -13.81 -15.09
N ALA A 54 21.66 -12.75 -15.22
CA ALA A 54 21.94 -11.84 -14.11
C ALA A 54 20.67 -11.10 -13.64
N VAL A 55 19.85 -10.61 -14.57
CA VAL A 55 18.59 -9.93 -14.23
C VAL A 55 17.61 -10.90 -13.56
N VAL A 56 17.47 -12.12 -14.07
CA VAL A 56 16.62 -13.16 -13.46
C VAL A 56 17.09 -13.46 -12.03
N ALA A 57 18.39 -13.68 -11.83
CA ALA A 57 18.95 -13.98 -10.51
C ALA A 57 18.68 -12.85 -9.50
N VAL A 58 18.92 -11.60 -9.89
CA VAL A 58 18.67 -10.42 -9.03
C VAL A 58 17.18 -10.31 -8.70
N LEU A 59 16.29 -10.42 -9.69
CA LEU A 59 14.84 -10.34 -9.46
C LEU A 59 14.32 -11.47 -8.57
N SER A 60 14.82 -12.70 -8.74
CA SER A 60 14.46 -13.83 -7.90
C SER A 60 14.92 -13.64 -6.45
N VAL A 61 16.14 -13.15 -6.21
CA VAL A 61 16.62 -12.84 -4.86
C VAL A 61 15.80 -11.72 -4.24
N LEU A 62 15.49 -10.66 -4.99
CA LEU A 62 14.63 -9.57 -4.49
C LEU A 62 13.24 -10.08 -4.09
N GLN A 63 12.62 -10.94 -4.90
CA GLN A 63 11.31 -11.51 -4.58
C GLN A 63 11.34 -12.39 -3.32
N LEU A 64 12.43 -13.14 -3.13
CA LEU A 64 12.62 -14.01 -1.97
C LEU A 64 12.94 -13.23 -0.68
N VAL A 65 13.74 -12.18 -0.76
CA VAL A 65 14.18 -11.39 0.40
C VAL A 65 13.07 -10.47 0.89
N TYR A 66 12.44 -9.72 -0.02
CA TYR A 66 11.43 -8.72 0.36
C TYR A 66 10.03 -9.31 0.54
N GLN A 67 9.77 -10.53 0.06
CA GLN A 67 8.49 -11.24 0.27
C GLN A 67 7.26 -10.35 0.01
N PHE A 68 7.30 -9.56 -1.06
CA PHE A 68 6.27 -8.55 -1.36
C PHE A 68 4.84 -9.10 -1.33
N ALA A 69 4.65 -10.35 -1.75
CA ALA A 69 3.36 -11.03 -1.71
C ALA A 69 2.84 -11.27 -0.27
N GLN A 70 3.75 -11.57 0.68
CA GLN A 70 3.41 -11.80 2.08
C GLN A 70 3.09 -10.49 2.79
N GLU A 71 3.91 -9.46 2.58
CA GLU A 71 3.63 -8.10 3.11
C GLU A 71 2.30 -7.55 2.54
N ALA A 72 2.04 -7.75 1.25
CA ALA A 72 0.74 -7.41 0.66
C ALA A 72 -0.41 -8.18 1.35
N GLY A 73 -0.21 -9.45 1.69
CA GLY A 73 -1.16 -10.26 2.44
C GLY A 73 -1.50 -9.67 3.80
N ALA A 74 -0.47 -9.28 4.57
CA ALA A 74 -0.63 -8.64 5.87
C ALA A 74 -1.38 -7.30 5.76
N SER A 75 -1.00 -6.42 4.84
CA SER A 75 -1.71 -5.18 4.58
C SER A 75 -3.17 -5.39 4.15
N LYS A 76 -3.46 -6.45 3.39
CA LYS A 76 -4.84 -6.79 3.01
C LYS A 76 -5.68 -7.22 4.20
N GLU A 77 -5.09 -7.95 5.15
CA GLU A 77 -5.77 -8.35 6.38
C GLU A 77 -6.04 -7.13 7.26
N GLN A 78 -5.05 -6.27 7.48
CA GLN A 78 -5.24 -5.02 8.23
C GLN A 78 -6.28 -4.10 7.59
N MET A 79 -6.25 -3.94 6.27
CA MET A 79 -7.29 -3.22 5.54
C MET A 79 -8.70 -3.77 5.83
N ARG A 80 -8.87 -5.09 5.99
CA ARG A 80 -10.19 -5.68 6.33
C ARG A 80 -10.60 -5.35 7.77
N HIS A 81 -9.67 -5.37 8.71
CA HIS A 81 -9.93 -4.98 10.09
C HIS A 81 -10.35 -3.51 10.19
N TYR A 82 -9.61 -2.60 9.55
CA TYR A 82 -9.95 -1.18 9.49
C TYR A 82 -11.28 -0.91 8.76
N ARG A 83 -11.55 -1.62 7.66
CA ARG A 83 -12.85 -1.49 6.96
C ARG A 83 -14.02 -1.91 7.84
N SER A 84 -13.87 -3.00 8.59
CA SER A 84 -14.90 -3.47 9.51
C SER A 84 -15.11 -2.47 10.65
N LEU A 85 -14.03 -1.87 11.18
CA LEU A 85 -14.13 -0.83 12.19
C LEU A 85 -14.84 0.42 11.65
N MET A 86 -14.50 0.86 10.43
CA MET A 86 -15.09 2.02 9.77
C MET A 86 -16.61 1.86 9.53
N VAL A 87 -17.06 0.67 9.13
CA VAL A 87 -18.51 0.39 8.95
C VAL A 87 -19.27 0.44 10.28
N ASN A 88 -18.66 -0.10 11.34
CA ASN A 88 -19.29 -0.19 12.66
C ASN A 88 -19.11 1.08 13.51
N MET A 89 -18.26 2.02 13.08
CA MET A 89 -17.87 3.21 13.84
C MET A 89 -19.07 4.04 14.28
N LYS A 90 -20.12 4.17 13.43
CA LYS A 90 -21.33 4.94 13.76
C LYS A 90 -22.20 4.30 14.85
N ASN A 91 -22.05 3.00 15.08
CA ASN A 91 -22.88 2.23 16.01
C ASN A 91 -22.18 1.91 17.34
N ILE A 92 -20.89 2.25 17.48
CA ILE A 92 -20.09 2.00 18.69
C ILE A 92 -19.76 3.31 19.41
N GLY A 93 -19.62 3.22 20.74
CA GLY A 93 -19.24 4.34 21.59
C GLY A 93 -17.76 4.73 21.44
N ASP A 94 -17.41 5.96 21.81
CA ASP A 94 -16.06 6.53 21.62
C ASP A 94 -14.96 5.71 22.30
N GLU A 95 -15.23 5.18 23.49
CA GLU A 95 -14.28 4.40 24.26
C GLU A 95 -14.05 3.01 23.63
N GLU A 96 -15.12 2.37 23.17
CA GLU A 96 -15.04 1.09 22.47
C GLU A 96 -14.32 1.24 21.11
N LEU A 97 -14.54 2.36 20.43
CA LEU A 97 -13.85 2.70 19.19
C LEU A 97 -12.34 2.86 19.42
N ARG A 98 -11.92 3.57 20.47
CA ARG A 98 -10.50 3.72 20.83
C ARG A 98 -9.83 2.39 21.14
N GLN A 99 -10.47 1.56 21.95
CA GLN A 99 -9.92 0.25 22.31
C GLN A 99 -9.75 -0.66 21.09
N ARG A 100 -10.76 -0.69 20.21
CA ARG A 100 -10.68 -1.45 18.96
C ARG A 100 -9.63 -0.90 18.00
N PHE A 101 -9.48 0.42 17.93
CA PHE A 101 -8.45 1.06 17.10
C PHE A 101 -7.04 0.72 17.61
N ALA A 102 -6.76 0.89 18.91
CA ALA A 102 -5.47 0.56 19.50
C ALA A 102 -5.10 -0.91 19.27
N LYS A 103 -6.07 -1.82 19.42
CA LYS A 103 -5.85 -3.25 19.18
C LYS A 103 -5.48 -3.58 17.73
N ILE A 104 -5.98 -2.82 16.75
CA ILE A 104 -5.62 -3.02 15.34
C ILE A 104 -4.22 -2.42 15.09
N GLN A 105 -3.93 -1.24 15.65
CA GLN A 105 -2.62 -0.60 15.54
C GLN A 105 -1.46 -1.46 16.06
N ASP A 106 -1.68 -2.25 17.11
CA ASP A 106 -0.66 -3.17 17.64
C ASP A 106 -0.17 -4.19 16.60
N SER A 107 -0.96 -4.45 15.56
CA SER A 107 -0.65 -5.39 14.49
C SER A 107 -0.33 -4.72 13.15
N ASP A 108 -0.20 -3.39 13.12
CA ASP A 108 0.08 -2.65 11.88
C ASP A 108 1.49 -2.96 11.37
N SER A 109 1.58 -3.20 10.06
CA SER A 109 2.85 -3.26 9.36
C SER A 109 3.43 -1.85 9.23
N MET A 110 4.76 -1.68 9.35
CA MET A 110 5.41 -0.39 9.06
C MET A 110 5.21 -0.06 7.56
N PRO A 111 4.34 0.90 7.22
CA PRO A 111 4.09 1.25 5.84
C PRO A 111 5.26 2.08 5.30
N TRP A 112 5.43 2.12 3.98
CA TRP A 112 6.45 2.97 3.38
C TRP A 112 6.13 4.44 3.63
N GLN A 113 7.05 5.19 4.23
CA GLN A 113 6.88 6.62 4.55
C GLN A 113 6.42 7.46 3.36
N SER A 114 6.83 7.09 2.14
CA SER A 114 6.42 7.77 0.90
C SER A 114 4.93 7.61 0.55
N LEU A 115 4.19 6.74 1.24
CA LEU A 115 2.75 6.57 1.08
C LEU A 115 1.95 7.35 2.14
N GLU A 116 2.58 7.85 3.20
CA GLU A 116 1.91 8.58 4.29
C GLU A 116 1.26 9.87 3.77
N ASP A 117 2.02 10.68 3.03
CA ASP A 117 1.52 11.94 2.45
C ASP A 117 0.40 11.71 1.41
N ALA A 118 0.50 10.63 0.64
CA ALA A 118 -0.53 10.25 -0.34
C ALA A 118 -1.80 9.75 0.33
N ALA A 119 -1.67 8.92 1.37
CA ALA A 119 -2.80 8.44 2.17
C ALA A 119 -3.48 9.60 2.89
N TYR A 120 -2.70 10.53 3.46
CA TYR A 120 -3.19 11.73 4.16
C TYR A 120 -4.06 12.60 3.26
N ASN A 121 -3.57 12.92 2.06
CA ASN A 121 -4.33 13.65 1.06
C ASN A 121 -5.59 12.91 0.62
N ARG A 122 -5.53 11.58 0.50
CA ARG A 122 -6.70 10.76 0.14
C ARG A 122 -7.77 10.78 1.23
N THR A 123 -7.37 10.74 2.50
CA THR A 123 -8.30 10.91 3.63
C THR A 123 -8.97 12.26 3.64
N LEU A 124 -8.21 13.34 3.42
CA LEU A 124 -8.75 14.69 3.37
C LEU A 124 -9.81 14.83 2.27
N ILE A 125 -9.56 14.25 1.09
CA ILE A 125 -10.55 14.20 0.01
C ILE A 125 -11.77 13.36 0.39
N ALA A 126 -11.58 12.19 1.01
CA ALA A 126 -12.66 11.30 1.39
C ALA A 126 -13.59 11.92 2.45
N LEU A 127 -13.04 12.76 3.33
CA LEU A 127 -13.78 13.50 4.36
C LEU A 127 -14.30 14.86 3.88
N GLY A 128 -14.07 15.24 2.61
CA GLY A 128 -14.55 16.49 2.03
C GLY A 128 -13.74 17.74 2.40
N HIS A 129 -12.58 17.58 3.02
CA HIS A 129 -11.69 18.67 3.43
C HIS A 129 -10.58 18.91 2.39
N THR A 130 -10.91 19.52 1.25
CA THR A 130 -9.95 19.79 0.16
C THR A 130 -9.03 21.00 0.39
N ALA A 131 -9.27 21.78 1.44
CA ALA A 131 -8.55 23.03 1.70
C ALA A 131 -7.12 22.86 2.27
N SER A 132 -6.76 21.65 2.75
CA SER A 132 -5.49 21.38 3.47
C SER A 132 -4.63 20.30 2.81
N LEU A 133 -4.68 20.19 1.47
CA LEU A 133 -3.89 19.21 0.73
C LEU A 133 -2.39 19.49 0.87
N THR A 134 -1.65 18.50 1.36
CA THR A 134 -0.19 18.55 1.45
C THR A 134 0.41 18.41 0.05
N LYS A 135 1.45 19.19 -0.25
CA LYS A 135 2.11 19.17 -1.57
C LYS A 135 2.93 17.87 -1.71
N LEU A 136 2.47 16.95 -2.56
CA LEU A 136 3.14 15.67 -2.82
C LEU A 136 4.50 15.89 -3.51
N SER A 137 5.53 15.19 -3.05
CA SER A 137 6.81 15.12 -3.76
C SER A 137 6.66 14.33 -5.06
N ALA A 138 7.53 14.57 -6.04
CA ALA A 138 7.48 13.86 -7.33
C ALA A 138 7.59 12.33 -7.16
N LYS A 139 8.34 11.86 -6.15
CA LYS A 139 8.43 10.43 -5.81
C LYS A 139 7.09 9.89 -5.31
N ASP A 140 6.45 10.61 -4.40
CA ASP A 140 5.15 10.23 -3.82
C ASP A 140 4.03 10.30 -4.87
N SER A 141 4.15 11.20 -5.85
CA SER A 141 3.26 11.25 -7.01
C SER A 141 3.39 10.02 -7.91
N VAL A 142 4.60 9.53 -8.15
CA VAL A 142 4.82 8.30 -8.93
C VAL A 142 4.34 7.07 -8.14
N LEU A 143 4.61 7.02 -6.84
CA LEU A 143 4.20 5.94 -5.96
C LEU A 143 2.67 5.88 -5.76
N SER A 144 2.00 7.03 -5.62
CA SER A 144 0.53 7.11 -5.54
C SER A 144 -0.16 6.76 -6.86
N TRP A 145 0.44 7.13 -8.00
CA TRP A 145 0.02 6.63 -9.31
C TRP A 145 0.17 5.11 -9.41
N PHE A 146 1.30 4.57 -8.94
CA PHE A 146 1.55 3.13 -8.86
C PHE A 146 0.62 2.41 -7.88
N ALA A 147 0.19 3.05 -6.79
CA ALA A 147 -0.81 2.53 -5.86
C ALA A 147 -2.26 2.63 -6.42
N GLY A 148 -2.43 3.29 -7.57
CA GLY A 148 -3.71 3.42 -8.27
C GLY A 148 -4.69 4.40 -7.62
N ASP A 149 -4.16 5.36 -6.85
CA ASP A 149 -4.97 6.40 -6.22
C ASP A 149 -4.10 7.66 -6.15
N LEU A 150 -3.99 8.35 -7.29
CA LEU A 150 -3.39 9.68 -7.34
C LEU A 150 -4.46 10.67 -6.85
N PRO A 151 -4.36 11.24 -5.63
CA PRO A 151 -5.22 12.35 -5.26
C PRO A 151 -4.87 13.52 -6.18
N LYS A 152 -5.75 13.80 -7.15
CA LYS A 152 -5.62 14.99 -7.99
C LYS A 152 -5.91 16.20 -7.10
N SER A 153 -4.90 17.04 -6.90
CA SER A 153 -5.05 18.42 -6.47
C SER A 153 -5.92 19.19 -7.45
#